data_AF-A0A7V9LRC8-F1
#
_entry.id   AF-A0A7V9LRC8-F1
#
_cell.length_a   1.000
_cell.length_b   1.000
_cell.length_c   1.000
_cell.angle_alpha   90.00
_cell.angle_beta   90.00
_cell.angle_gamma   90.00
#
_symmetry.space_group_name_H-M   'P 1'
#
loop_
_entity.id
_entity.type
_entity.pdbx_description
1 polymer ?
#
loop_
_entity_poly.entity_id
_entity_poly.type
_entity_poly.pdbx_seq_one_letter_code
_entity_poly.pdbx_strand_id
1 'polypeptide(L)'
;MIHLRGGEVSVVLDTRRTGLPVVLHWGADLGAEPIGLLASTEPVTAHSALDEARPAGLLPEYAHGFAGRPGLTVARAGGSSWSSRLVTVSTATDGRDAVVVAADDDLGLTVRTELHLEPGGLLRMRHTVTNTGSDELDVRELLTALPVPEVATELLDLSGRWCRERSPQRRPLHQGAVVRESRRGRTGHDASPLMVTGTEGFGFGHGELWAVHVAWSGDHVTYAERLSEGHTLLGGGELLGQREVVLAAQESYSSPWLLASWSADGLDTASARLHHWLRARATHPTRPRPVIVNTWEAVYFDHDLQALTELAGLAAEVGAERFVLDDGWFRGRRDDHRGLGDWTVDEEVWPEGLHPLVDHVRSLGMDFGLWVEPEMVNVDSDVVRGHPAWVLRGRETLPPPWRHQQVLDLANPSAYAHVRDALLALLREYDIAYLKWDHNRDLVDAGHGGRPAVHGQTL
;
A
#
# COMPACT_ATOMS: atom_id res chain seq x y z
N MET A 1 -30.38 -7.11 -2.91
CA MET A 1 -29.69 -5.81 -3.07
C MET A 1 -29.06 -5.50 -1.72
N ILE A 2 -27.86 -4.94 -1.73
CA ILE A 2 -27.19 -4.39 -0.54
C ILE A 2 -27.02 -2.89 -0.77
N HIS A 3 -27.29 -2.09 0.25
CA HIS A 3 -27.14 -0.64 0.19
C HIS A 3 -26.33 -0.16 1.39
N LEU A 4 -25.11 0.29 1.11
CA LEU A 4 -24.25 0.92 2.10
C LEU A 4 -24.42 2.44 2.04
N ARG A 5 -24.60 3.08 3.19
CA ARG A 5 -24.78 4.53 3.29
C ARG A 5 -23.94 5.15 4.40
N GLY A 6 -23.23 6.22 4.07
CA GLY A 6 -22.38 6.94 5.03
C GLY A 6 -21.73 8.16 4.39
N GLY A 7 -21.64 9.26 5.14
CA GLY A 7 -20.96 10.48 4.72
C GLY A 7 -21.40 11.02 3.35
N GLU A 8 -22.69 11.07 3.06
CA GLU A 8 -23.23 11.53 1.76
C GLU A 8 -22.88 10.62 0.57
N VAL A 9 -22.42 9.39 0.84
CA VAL A 9 -22.10 8.38 -0.18
C VAL A 9 -23.07 7.22 -0.06
N SER A 10 -23.50 6.71 -1.22
CA SER A 10 -24.18 5.44 -1.37
C SER A 10 -23.35 4.47 -2.19
N VAL A 11 -23.32 3.21 -1.76
CA VAL A 11 -22.82 2.07 -2.55
C VAL A 11 -23.92 1.04 -2.65
N VAL A 12 -24.35 0.71 -3.87
CA VAL A 12 -25.46 -0.22 -4.11
C VAL A 12 -24.96 -1.44 -4.87
N LEU A 13 -25.20 -2.63 -4.32
CA LEU A 13 -24.85 -3.91 -4.93
C LEU A 13 -26.12 -4.66 -5.39
N ASP A 14 -26.15 -5.10 -6.65
CA ASP A 14 -27.12 -6.07 -7.13
C ASP A 14 -26.70 -7.48 -6.72
N THR A 15 -27.56 -8.15 -5.95
CA THR A 15 -27.34 -9.53 -5.45
C THR A 15 -28.37 -10.51 -6.00
N ARG A 16 -29.14 -10.12 -7.03
CA ARG A 16 -30.21 -10.97 -7.59
C ARG A 16 -29.68 -12.09 -8.49
N ARG A 17 -28.46 -11.93 -9.00
CA ARG A 17 -27.79 -12.87 -9.90
C ARG A 17 -27.06 -13.94 -9.08
N THR A 18 -26.88 -15.12 -9.67
CA THR A 18 -26.17 -16.25 -9.04
C THR A 18 -24.66 -16.05 -8.94
N GLY A 19 -24.07 -15.31 -9.88
CA GLY A 19 -22.65 -14.92 -9.85
C GLY A 19 -22.35 -13.89 -8.76
N LEU A 20 -21.18 -13.25 -8.86
CA LEU A 20 -20.80 -12.19 -7.93
C LEU A 20 -21.74 -10.98 -8.00
N PRO A 21 -21.98 -10.29 -6.88
CA PRO A 21 -22.74 -9.04 -6.87
C PRO A 21 -22.11 -7.98 -7.77
N VAL A 22 -22.93 -7.08 -8.28
CA VAL A 22 -22.52 -6.02 -9.22
C VAL A 22 -22.71 -4.67 -8.56
N VAL A 23 -21.71 -3.80 -8.61
CA VAL A 23 -21.85 -2.42 -8.13
C VAL A 23 -22.70 -1.64 -9.12
N LEU A 24 -23.91 -1.26 -8.72
CA LEU A 24 -24.82 -0.44 -9.53
C LEU A 24 -24.58 1.05 -9.36
N HIS A 25 -24.11 1.45 -8.18
CA HIS A 25 -23.87 2.85 -7.83
C HIS A 25 -22.73 2.95 -6.82
N TRP A 26 -21.84 3.90 -7.06
CA TRP A 26 -20.87 4.41 -6.11
C TRP A 26 -20.76 5.92 -6.32
N GLY A 27 -21.40 6.69 -5.44
CA GLY A 27 -21.50 8.13 -5.60
C GLY A 27 -22.42 8.76 -4.56
N ALA A 28 -23.09 9.84 -4.94
CA ALA A 28 -24.00 10.60 -4.07
C ALA A 28 -25.00 9.72 -3.30
N ASP A 29 -25.34 10.12 -2.08
CA ASP A 29 -26.36 9.44 -1.28
C ASP A 29 -27.72 9.43 -1.98
N LEU A 30 -28.26 8.23 -2.17
CA LEU A 30 -29.54 7.99 -2.84
C LEU A 30 -30.75 8.04 -1.90
N GLY A 31 -30.54 8.28 -0.60
CA GLY A 31 -31.60 8.19 0.41
C GLY A 31 -31.83 6.74 0.86
N ALA A 32 -32.90 6.49 1.63
CA ALA A 32 -33.10 5.18 2.26
C ALA A 32 -33.60 4.08 1.32
N GLU A 33 -34.26 4.45 0.22
CA GLU A 33 -34.97 3.53 -0.66
C GLU A 33 -34.58 3.80 -2.12
N PRO A 34 -33.51 3.18 -2.64
CA PRO A 34 -33.05 3.39 -4.02
C PRO A 34 -33.90 2.59 -5.03
N ILE A 35 -35.22 2.54 -4.82
CA ILE A 35 -36.16 1.66 -5.55
C ILE A 35 -36.13 1.90 -7.06
N GLY A 36 -35.87 3.15 -7.49
CA GLY A 36 -35.77 3.51 -8.91
C GLY A 36 -34.54 2.97 -9.63
N LEU A 37 -33.45 2.67 -8.90
CA LEU A 37 -32.17 2.33 -9.51
C LEU A 37 -32.22 0.95 -10.18
N LEU A 38 -32.82 -0.04 -9.52
CA LEU A 38 -32.90 -1.41 -10.05
C LEU A 38 -33.71 -1.53 -11.35
N ALA A 39 -34.68 -0.64 -11.56
CA ALA A 39 -35.50 -0.59 -12.77
C ALA A 39 -34.79 0.14 -13.93
N SER A 40 -33.83 1.02 -13.64
CA SER A 40 -33.07 1.78 -14.66
C SER A 40 -31.74 1.14 -15.05
N THR A 41 -31.25 0.15 -14.30
CA THR A 41 -29.92 -0.46 -14.51
C THR A 41 -29.99 -1.87 -15.11
N GLU A 42 -31.06 -2.24 -15.82
CA GLU A 42 -31.06 -3.48 -16.60
C GLU A 42 -30.08 -3.33 -17.77
N PRO A 43 -29.00 -4.13 -17.82
CA PRO A 43 -28.00 -3.97 -18.86
C PRO A 43 -28.56 -4.45 -20.20
N VAL A 44 -28.36 -3.64 -21.24
CA VAL A 44 -28.85 -3.91 -22.59
C VAL A 44 -27.95 -4.95 -23.27
N THR A 45 -28.55 -5.98 -23.86
CA THR A 45 -27.83 -6.91 -24.73
C THR A 45 -27.67 -6.28 -26.12
N ALA A 46 -26.44 -5.93 -26.50
CA ALA A 46 -26.13 -5.41 -27.83
C ALA A 46 -26.21 -6.52 -28.91
N HIS A 47 -26.36 -6.13 -30.18
CA HIS A 47 -26.21 -7.05 -31.30
C HIS A 47 -24.76 -7.55 -31.40
N SER A 48 -24.57 -8.83 -31.77
CA SER A 48 -23.24 -9.47 -31.81
C SER A 48 -22.51 -9.50 -30.46
N ALA A 49 -23.27 -9.59 -29.36
CA ALA A 49 -22.76 -9.80 -28.00
C ALA A 49 -23.17 -11.18 -27.45
N LEU A 50 -22.83 -11.47 -26.19
CA LEU A 50 -23.39 -12.62 -25.48
C LEU A 50 -24.91 -12.48 -25.36
N ASP A 51 -25.64 -13.60 -25.41
CA ASP A 51 -27.11 -13.60 -25.38
C ASP A 51 -27.71 -12.98 -24.09
N GLU A 52 -26.93 -12.95 -23.01
CA GLU A 52 -27.28 -12.32 -21.75
C GLU A 52 -26.26 -11.25 -21.36
N ALA A 53 -26.74 -10.07 -20.98
CA ALA A 53 -25.88 -9.00 -20.49
C ALA A 53 -25.25 -9.38 -19.13
N ARG A 54 -23.91 -9.36 -19.07
CA ARG A 54 -23.10 -9.73 -17.90
C ARG A 54 -22.21 -8.55 -17.49
N PRO A 55 -22.67 -7.67 -16.58
CA PRO A 55 -21.85 -6.58 -16.06
C PRO A 55 -20.70 -7.14 -15.21
N ALA A 56 -19.63 -6.37 -15.06
CA ALA A 56 -18.53 -6.70 -14.18
C ALA A 56 -19.03 -6.84 -12.73
N GLY A 57 -18.89 -8.04 -12.15
CA GLY A 57 -19.14 -8.26 -10.73
C GLY A 57 -18.07 -7.59 -9.86
N LEU A 58 -18.17 -7.75 -8.54
CA LEU A 58 -17.16 -7.29 -7.57
C LEU A 58 -15.73 -7.77 -7.91
N LEU A 59 -15.62 -8.90 -8.62
CA LEU A 59 -14.42 -9.31 -9.34
C LEU A 59 -14.80 -9.55 -10.81
N PRO A 60 -14.17 -8.86 -11.77
CA PRO A 60 -14.37 -9.15 -13.19
C PRO A 60 -13.82 -10.53 -13.58
N GLU A 61 -14.59 -11.33 -14.30
CA GLU A 61 -14.27 -12.74 -14.61
C GLU A 61 -14.41 -13.07 -16.10
N TYR A 62 -13.42 -13.78 -16.66
CA TYR A 62 -13.48 -14.24 -18.05
C TYR A 62 -14.62 -15.23 -18.31
N ALA A 63 -14.95 -16.10 -17.35
CA ALA A 63 -16.05 -17.06 -17.50
C ALA A 63 -17.41 -16.37 -17.69
N HIS A 64 -17.54 -15.11 -17.28
CA HIS A 64 -18.72 -14.27 -17.48
C HIS A 64 -18.62 -13.37 -18.72
N GLY A 65 -17.59 -13.54 -19.55
CA GLY A 65 -17.40 -12.79 -20.79
C GLY A 65 -16.76 -11.42 -20.61
N PHE A 66 -16.21 -11.11 -19.43
CA PHE A 66 -15.51 -9.85 -19.23
C PHE A 66 -14.24 -9.81 -20.09
N ALA A 67 -14.09 -8.77 -20.91
CA ALA A 67 -13.01 -8.65 -21.88
C ALA A 67 -11.83 -7.76 -21.44
N GLY A 68 -11.95 -7.11 -20.28
CA GLY A 68 -10.90 -6.26 -19.69
C GLY A 68 -9.97 -7.01 -18.74
N ARG A 69 -9.32 -6.27 -17.85
CA ARG A 69 -8.45 -6.85 -16.81
C ARG A 69 -9.25 -7.68 -15.79
N PRO A 70 -8.93 -8.97 -15.59
CA PRO A 70 -9.63 -9.81 -14.63
C PRO A 70 -9.33 -9.37 -13.19
N GLY A 71 -10.28 -9.60 -12.28
CA GLY A 71 -10.09 -9.36 -10.85
C GLY A 71 -9.25 -10.44 -10.16
N LEU A 72 -9.32 -11.69 -10.65
CA LEU A 72 -8.58 -12.83 -10.10
C LEU A 72 -7.90 -13.60 -11.23
N THR A 73 -6.58 -13.72 -11.15
CA THR A 73 -5.80 -14.61 -12.00
C THR A 73 -5.07 -15.59 -11.08
N VAL A 74 -5.35 -16.88 -11.26
CA VAL A 74 -4.72 -17.98 -10.51
C VAL A 74 -4.31 -19.09 -11.44
N ALA A 75 -3.40 -19.95 -11.00
CA ALA A 75 -3.03 -21.14 -11.75
C ALA A 75 -2.71 -22.29 -10.80
N ARG A 76 -2.89 -23.52 -11.27
CA ARG A 76 -2.29 -24.72 -10.68
C ARG A 76 -1.14 -25.22 -11.55
N ALA A 77 -0.45 -26.26 -11.07
CA ALA A 77 0.61 -26.89 -11.84
C ALA A 77 0.13 -27.28 -13.25
N GLY A 78 0.88 -26.90 -14.28
CA GLY A 78 0.51 -27.12 -15.69
C GLY A 78 -0.40 -26.05 -16.31
N GLY A 79 -0.77 -24.98 -15.58
CA GLY A 79 -1.54 -23.85 -16.11
C GLY A 79 -3.06 -24.06 -16.13
N SER A 80 -3.57 -25.06 -15.41
CA SER A 80 -5.01 -25.24 -15.19
C SER A 80 -5.56 -24.20 -14.20
N SER A 81 -6.88 -24.16 -14.08
CA SER A 81 -7.60 -23.29 -13.13
C SER A 81 -7.50 -21.79 -13.40
N TRP A 82 -7.24 -21.37 -14.64
CA TRP A 82 -7.02 -19.97 -15.01
C TRP A 82 -8.30 -19.13 -15.16
N SER A 83 -9.47 -19.75 -15.35
CA SER A 83 -10.76 -19.06 -15.58
C SER A 83 -11.72 -19.37 -14.44
N SER A 84 -11.78 -18.48 -13.45
CA SER A 84 -12.72 -18.60 -12.32
C SER A 84 -14.15 -18.27 -12.74
N ARG A 85 -15.09 -18.96 -12.09
CA ARG A 85 -16.54 -18.76 -12.19
C ARG A 85 -17.14 -18.86 -10.79
N LEU A 86 -17.01 -17.78 -10.04
CA LEU A 86 -17.47 -17.65 -8.67
C LEU A 86 -19.00 -17.56 -8.60
N VAL A 87 -19.59 -18.38 -7.74
CA VAL A 87 -21.01 -18.36 -7.38
C VAL A 87 -21.15 -17.83 -5.96
N THR A 88 -22.05 -16.86 -5.77
CA THR A 88 -22.29 -16.28 -4.44
C THR A 88 -22.92 -17.31 -3.51
N VAL A 89 -22.23 -17.61 -2.41
CA VAL A 89 -22.68 -18.55 -1.37
C VAL A 89 -23.44 -17.82 -0.28
N SER A 90 -22.94 -16.67 0.17
CA SER A 90 -23.60 -15.87 1.20
C SER A 90 -23.30 -14.39 1.06
N THR A 91 -24.23 -13.59 1.57
CA THR A 91 -24.05 -12.15 1.72
C THR A 91 -24.50 -11.74 3.11
N ALA A 92 -23.80 -10.78 3.70
CA ALA A 92 -24.15 -10.17 4.98
C ALA A 92 -23.90 -8.67 4.91
N THR A 93 -24.74 -7.88 5.60
CA THR A 93 -24.59 -6.43 5.68
C THR A 93 -25.24 -5.87 6.94
N ASP A 94 -24.74 -4.74 7.43
CA ASP A 94 -25.33 -3.95 8.51
C ASP A 94 -25.67 -2.50 8.10
N GLY A 95 -25.61 -2.21 6.79
CA GLY A 95 -25.88 -0.88 6.22
C GLY A 95 -24.64 0.02 6.05
N ARG A 96 -23.47 -0.35 6.59
CA ARG A 96 -22.18 0.29 6.28
C ARG A 96 -21.12 -0.72 5.87
N ASP A 97 -21.23 -1.92 6.39
CA ASP A 97 -20.37 -3.03 6.05
C ASP A 97 -21.12 -4.04 5.18
N ALA A 98 -20.41 -4.67 4.25
CA ALA A 98 -20.89 -5.82 3.52
C ALA A 98 -19.80 -6.88 3.38
N VAL A 99 -20.22 -8.13 3.48
CA VAL A 99 -19.38 -9.30 3.23
C VAL A 99 -20.08 -10.16 2.21
N VAL A 100 -19.35 -10.53 1.16
CA VAL A 100 -19.80 -11.47 0.13
C VAL A 100 -18.85 -12.65 0.14
N VAL A 101 -19.37 -13.86 0.28
CA VAL A 101 -18.60 -15.10 0.14
C VAL A 101 -19.06 -15.80 -1.12
N ALA A 102 -18.12 -16.14 -1.98
CA ALA A 102 -18.37 -16.89 -3.21
C ALA A 102 -17.42 -18.08 -3.31
N ALA A 103 -17.83 -19.09 -4.07
CA ALA A 103 -17.07 -20.31 -4.28
C ALA A 103 -17.01 -20.67 -5.76
N ASP A 104 -15.91 -21.31 -6.15
CA ASP A 104 -15.76 -22.01 -7.40
C ASP A 104 -15.30 -23.44 -7.07
N ASP A 105 -16.27 -24.35 -7.02
CA ASP A 105 -16.04 -25.75 -6.66
C ASP A 105 -15.23 -26.49 -7.75
N ASP A 106 -15.34 -26.06 -9.02
CA ASP A 106 -14.59 -26.65 -10.14
C ASP A 106 -13.09 -26.36 -10.00
N LEU A 107 -12.74 -25.17 -9.50
CA LEU A 107 -11.35 -24.77 -9.25
C LEU A 107 -10.86 -25.08 -7.83
N GLY A 108 -11.76 -25.42 -6.92
CA GLY A 108 -11.46 -25.63 -5.51
C GLY A 108 -10.93 -24.36 -4.85
N LEU A 109 -11.68 -23.26 -4.97
CA LEU A 109 -11.36 -22.01 -4.29
C LEU A 109 -12.61 -21.31 -3.74
N THR A 110 -12.40 -20.47 -2.74
CA THR A 110 -13.42 -19.51 -2.27
C THR A 110 -12.84 -18.10 -2.27
N VAL A 111 -13.70 -17.12 -2.44
CA VAL A 111 -13.35 -15.71 -2.33
C VAL A 111 -14.30 -15.01 -1.37
N ARG A 112 -13.71 -14.34 -0.38
CA ARG A 112 -14.39 -13.42 0.52
C ARG A 112 -14.11 -12.00 0.07
N THR A 113 -15.16 -11.23 -0.18
CA THR A 113 -15.08 -9.79 -0.47
C THR A 113 -15.63 -9.01 0.71
N GLU A 114 -14.86 -8.01 1.16
CA GLU A 114 -15.20 -7.14 2.28
C GLU A 114 -15.33 -5.71 1.76
N LEU A 115 -16.46 -5.05 2.07
CA LEU A 115 -16.70 -3.65 1.81
C LEU A 115 -17.02 -2.94 3.12
N HIS A 116 -16.34 -1.82 3.39
CA HIS A 116 -16.57 -0.98 4.55
C HIS A 116 -16.76 0.46 4.09
N LEU A 117 -17.96 1.01 4.26
CA LEU A 117 -18.22 2.43 4.02
C LEU A 117 -18.06 3.18 5.34
N GLU A 118 -16.94 3.89 5.47
CA GLU A 118 -16.60 4.65 6.66
C GLU A 118 -17.61 5.77 6.91
N PRO A 119 -17.81 6.24 8.16
CA PRO A 119 -18.76 7.30 8.47
C PRO A 119 -18.56 8.58 7.65
N GLY A 120 -17.32 8.87 7.26
CA GLY A 120 -16.94 9.98 6.39
C GLY A 120 -17.08 9.70 4.88
N GLY A 121 -17.73 8.61 4.47
CA GLY A 121 -18.01 8.25 3.07
C GLY A 121 -16.81 7.72 2.26
N LEU A 122 -15.70 7.37 2.92
CA LEU A 122 -14.61 6.63 2.28
C LEU A 122 -15.01 5.15 2.19
N LEU A 123 -14.99 4.56 1.00
CA LEU A 123 -15.20 3.13 0.82
C LEU A 123 -13.86 2.40 0.91
N ARG A 124 -13.78 1.33 1.69
CA ARG A 124 -12.67 0.37 1.66
C ARG A 124 -13.18 -0.95 1.10
N MET A 125 -12.44 -1.54 0.17
CA MET A 125 -12.78 -2.83 -0.43
C MET A 125 -11.55 -3.73 -0.49
N ARG A 126 -11.74 -5.03 -0.23
CA ARG A 126 -10.68 -6.04 -0.26
C ARG A 126 -11.25 -7.40 -0.61
N HIS A 127 -10.45 -8.20 -1.30
CA HIS A 127 -10.72 -9.63 -1.55
C HIS A 127 -9.72 -10.51 -0.81
N THR A 128 -10.19 -11.66 -0.34
CA THR A 128 -9.38 -12.76 0.20
C THR A 128 -9.72 -14.02 -0.58
N VAL A 129 -8.73 -14.63 -1.22
CA VAL A 129 -8.86 -15.94 -1.87
C VAL A 129 -8.34 -17.03 -0.94
N THR A 130 -9.07 -18.14 -0.85
CA THR A 130 -8.69 -19.33 -0.06
C THR A 130 -8.66 -20.54 -0.99
N ASN A 131 -7.57 -21.30 -0.94
CA ASN A 131 -7.44 -22.55 -1.68
C ASN A 131 -8.20 -23.66 -0.94
N THR A 132 -9.35 -24.09 -1.45
CA THR A 132 -10.12 -25.20 -0.86
C THR A 132 -9.80 -26.55 -1.50
N GLY A 133 -9.04 -26.56 -2.60
CA GLY A 133 -8.49 -27.76 -3.24
C GLY A 133 -7.30 -28.37 -2.50
N SER A 134 -6.85 -29.54 -2.98
CA SER A 134 -5.71 -30.27 -2.40
C SER A 134 -4.36 -29.79 -2.90
N ASP A 135 -4.30 -29.32 -4.15
CA ASP A 135 -3.05 -28.94 -4.80
C ASP A 135 -2.70 -27.48 -4.52
N GLU A 136 -1.44 -27.10 -4.68
CA GLU A 136 -0.99 -25.71 -4.58
C GLU A 136 -1.76 -24.80 -5.55
N LEU A 137 -2.17 -23.63 -5.09
CA LEU A 137 -2.78 -22.57 -5.89
C LEU A 137 -1.84 -21.38 -5.95
N ASP A 138 -1.42 -21.03 -7.14
CA ASP A 138 -0.51 -19.92 -7.38
C ASP A 138 -1.32 -18.67 -7.77
N VAL A 139 -1.27 -17.68 -6.90
CA VAL A 139 -2.02 -16.43 -7.05
C VAL A 139 -1.17 -15.46 -7.87
N ARG A 140 -1.67 -15.11 -9.07
CA ARG A 140 -0.98 -14.22 -10.00
C ARG A 140 -1.45 -12.79 -9.87
N GLU A 141 -2.76 -12.60 -9.74
CA GLU A 141 -3.37 -11.29 -9.50
C GLU A 141 -4.62 -11.47 -8.63
N LEU A 142 -4.82 -10.55 -7.68
CA LEU A 142 -6.08 -10.34 -6.97
C LEU A 142 -6.30 -8.84 -6.84
N LEU A 143 -7.01 -8.28 -7.81
CA LEU A 143 -7.23 -6.84 -7.96
C LEU A 143 -8.63 -6.47 -7.50
N THR A 144 -8.73 -5.31 -6.86
CA THR A 144 -10.01 -4.70 -6.49
C THR A 144 -10.33 -3.60 -7.49
N ALA A 145 -11.58 -3.51 -7.95
CA ALA A 145 -12.00 -2.47 -8.89
C ALA A 145 -13.44 -2.02 -8.61
N LEU A 146 -13.71 -0.75 -8.95
CA LEU A 146 -15.04 -0.16 -8.86
C LEU A 146 -15.43 0.45 -10.21
N PRO A 147 -16.71 0.38 -10.60
CA PRO A 147 -17.18 1.05 -11.80
C PRO A 147 -17.21 2.55 -11.61
N VAL A 148 -16.88 3.26 -12.68
CA VAL A 148 -16.96 4.71 -12.79
C VAL A 148 -17.91 5.05 -13.94
N PRO A 149 -18.81 6.02 -13.80
CA PRO A 149 -19.75 6.39 -14.86
C PRO A 149 -19.04 7.04 -16.07
N GLU A 150 -19.69 6.99 -17.24
CA GLU A 150 -19.16 7.51 -18.50
C GLU A 150 -18.85 9.03 -18.48
N VAL A 151 -19.53 9.77 -17.60
CA VAL A 151 -19.29 11.22 -17.38
C VAL A 151 -17.87 11.52 -16.92
N ALA A 152 -17.15 10.55 -16.35
CA ALA A 152 -15.75 10.69 -16.02
C ALA A 152 -14.90 10.61 -17.30
N THR A 153 -14.46 11.74 -17.84
CA THR A 153 -13.75 11.82 -19.12
C THR A 153 -12.28 12.25 -18.99
N GLU A 154 -11.84 12.59 -17.78
CA GLU A 154 -10.47 13.02 -17.48
C GLU A 154 -9.85 12.12 -16.41
N LEU A 155 -8.54 11.86 -16.53
CA LEU A 155 -7.72 11.10 -15.60
C LEU A 155 -6.58 11.98 -15.05
N LEU A 156 -6.45 12.00 -13.73
CA LEU A 156 -5.32 12.55 -12.99
C LEU A 156 -4.62 11.41 -12.24
N ASP A 157 -3.31 11.33 -12.40
CA ASP A 157 -2.44 10.55 -11.52
C ASP A 157 -1.23 11.38 -11.08
N LEU A 158 -0.42 10.80 -10.20
CA LEU A 158 0.79 11.43 -9.71
C LEU A 158 2.01 10.61 -10.15
N SER A 159 3.09 11.28 -10.48
CA SER A 159 4.39 10.67 -10.76
C SER A 159 5.50 11.49 -10.09
N GLY A 160 6.76 11.31 -10.47
CA GLY A 160 7.85 12.07 -9.90
C GLY A 160 9.19 11.38 -9.99
N ARG A 161 10.12 11.88 -9.18
CA ARG A 161 11.43 11.29 -8.91
C ARG A 161 11.92 11.86 -7.58
N TRP A 162 13.04 11.34 -7.08
CA TRP A 162 13.70 11.89 -5.90
C TRP A 162 13.91 13.41 -6.04
N CYS A 163 13.55 14.16 -4.99
CA CYS A 163 13.49 15.64 -4.93
C CYS A 163 12.43 16.30 -5.84
N ARG A 164 11.49 15.53 -6.41
CA ARG A 164 10.36 16.05 -7.20
C ARG A 164 9.18 15.06 -7.19
N GLU A 165 8.80 14.59 -6.01
CA GLU A 165 7.75 13.61 -5.79
C GLU A 165 6.35 14.18 -6.11
N ARG A 166 5.40 13.30 -6.42
CA ARG A 166 3.96 13.61 -6.52
C ARG A 166 3.62 14.73 -7.52
N SER A 167 4.36 14.79 -8.64
CA SER A 167 4.07 15.67 -9.77
C SER A 167 2.82 15.23 -10.51
N PRO A 168 1.77 16.07 -10.62
CA PRO A 168 0.50 15.70 -11.25
C PRO A 168 0.63 15.48 -12.76
N GLN A 169 -0.04 14.45 -13.26
CA GLN A 169 -0.18 14.14 -14.68
C GLN A 169 -1.67 14.10 -15.03
N ARG A 170 -2.11 14.94 -15.98
CA ARG A 170 -3.50 15.00 -16.44
C ARG A 170 -3.61 14.62 -17.90
N ARG A 171 -4.67 13.89 -18.24
CA ARG A 171 -4.95 13.43 -19.61
C ARG A 171 -6.43 13.06 -19.77
N PRO A 172 -6.99 13.13 -20.98
CA PRO A 172 -8.29 12.54 -21.26
C PRO A 172 -8.29 11.01 -21.01
N LEU A 173 -9.43 10.49 -20.57
CA LEU A 173 -9.69 9.06 -20.42
C LEU A 173 -10.33 8.50 -21.69
N HIS A 174 -9.49 7.98 -22.57
CA HIS A 174 -9.90 7.28 -23.78
C HIS A 174 -10.16 5.80 -23.51
N GLN A 175 -10.71 5.10 -24.51
CA GLN A 175 -10.82 3.64 -24.51
C GLN A 175 -9.43 2.99 -24.38
N GLY A 176 -9.36 1.88 -23.65
CA GLY A 176 -8.13 1.18 -23.27
C GLY A 176 -7.82 1.32 -21.78
N ALA A 177 -6.64 0.83 -21.39
CA ALA A 177 -6.18 0.87 -20.02
C ALA A 177 -5.01 1.85 -19.84
N VAL A 178 -5.09 2.67 -18.80
CA VAL A 178 -3.97 3.42 -18.26
C VAL A 178 -3.53 2.73 -16.97
N VAL A 179 -2.28 2.28 -16.93
CA VAL A 179 -1.74 1.49 -15.81
C VAL A 179 -0.54 2.20 -15.21
N ARG A 180 -0.48 2.23 -13.88
CA ARG A 180 0.67 2.64 -13.09
C ARG A 180 1.12 1.47 -12.24
N GLU A 181 2.36 1.05 -12.43
CA GLU A 181 3.00 -0.01 -11.64
C GLU A 181 4.20 0.56 -10.88
N SER A 182 4.35 0.16 -9.62
CA SER A 182 5.61 0.27 -8.90
C SER A 182 6.24 -1.12 -8.83
N ARG A 183 7.49 -1.23 -9.32
CA ARG A 183 8.32 -2.45 -9.32
C ARG A 183 9.65 -2.21 -8.59
N ARG A 184 9.57 -1.45 -7.50
CA ARG A 184 10.73 -0.96 -6.73
C ARG A 184 10.92 -1.71 -5.42
N GLY A 185 10.03 -2.66 -5.12
CA GLY A 185 9.91 -3.33 -3.84
C GLY A 185 9.46 -2.44 -2.69
N ARG A 186 9.07 -1.19 -3.02
CA ARG A 186 8.53 -0.20 -2.11
C ARG A 186 7.65 0.79 -2.90
N THR A 187 6.94 1.67 -2.20
CA THR A 187 6.33 2.85 -2.82
C THR A 187 7.43 3.81 -3.29
N GLY A 188 7.62 3.88 -4.61
CA GLY A 188 8.63 4.73 -5.23
C GLY A 188 8.32 6.22 -5.17
N HIS A 189 9.35 7.04 -5.40
CA HIS A 189 9.19 8.49 -5.59
C HIS A 189 8.30 8.86 -6.80
N ASP A 190 8.15 7.93 -7.74
CA ASP A 190 7.32 8.00 -8.93
C ASP A 190 5.97 7.30 -8.79
N ALA A 191 5.69 6.66 -7.65
CA ALA A 191 4.43 5.97 -7.41
C ALA A 191 3.26 6.96 -7.40
N SER A 192 2.09 6.48 -7.83
CA SER A 192 0.86 7.26 -7.82
C SER A 192 0.05 6.91 -6.58
N PRO A 193 0.14 7.67 -5.47
CA PRO A 193 -0.66 7.37 -4.30
C PRO A 193 -2.16 7.62 -4.52
N LEU A 194 -2.57 8.31 -5.58
CA LEU A 194 -3.98 8.48 -5.92
C LEU A 194 -4.14 8.47 -7.44
N MET A 195 -5.05 7.65 -7.95
CA MET A 195 -5.52 7.72 -9.34
C MET A 195 -6.96 8.21 -9.33
N VAL A 196 -7.25 9.25 -10.11
CA VAL A 196 -8.53 9.98 -10.08
C VAL A 196 -9.11 10.07 -11.47
N THR A 197 -10.35 9.67 -11.64
CA THR A 197 -11.15 9.92 -12.84
C THR A 197 -12.25 10.92 -12.51
N GLY A 198 -12.59 11.82 -13.43
CA GLY A 198 -13.63 12.82 -13.16
C GLY A 198 -14.12 13.53 -14.40
N THR A 199 -15.11 14.41 -14.22
CA THR A 199 -15.63 15.29 -15.26
C THR A 199 -14.52 16.16 -15.84
N GLU A 200 -14.55 16.46 -17.13
CA GLU A 200 -13.57 17.36 -17.77
C GLU A 200 -13.36 18.65 -16.95
N GLY A 201 -12.09 18.96 -16.69
CA GLY A 201 -11.71 20.16 -15.94
C GLY A 201 -11.93 20.10 -14.43
N PHE A 202 -12.22 18.94 -13.82
CA PHE A 202 -12.33 18.83 -12.36
C PHE A 202 -11.10 19.38 -11.64
N GLY A 203 -11.26 19.94 -10.45
CA GLY A 203 -10.16 20.57 -9.72
C GLY A 203 -10.41 20.64 -8.22
N PHE A 204 -9.77 21.61 -7.55
CA PHE A 204 -10.07 21.91 -6.15
C PHE A 204 -11.41 22.65 -6.08
N GLY A 205 -12.32 22.19 -5.21
CA GLY A 205 -13.66 22.75 -5.02
C GLY A 205 -14.65 22.65 -6.18
N HIS A 206 -14.38 21.87 -7.24
CA HIS A 206 -15.31 21.69 -8.36
C HIS A 206 -15.07 20.40 -9.17
N GLY A 207 -16.14 19.93 -9.82
CA GLY A 207 -16.13 18.76 -10.70
C GLY A 207 -16.39 17.46 -9.95
N GLU A 208 -17.17 16.57 -10.57
CA GLU A 208 -17.44 15.25 -9.99
C GLU A 208 -16.29 14.31 -10.30
N LEU A 209 -15.84 13.54 -9.30
CA LEU A 209 -14.71 12.63 -9.44
C LEU A 209 -14.78 11.38 -8.55
N TRP A 210 -14.02 10.38 -8.96
CA TRP A 210 -13.81 9.09 -8.31
C TRP A 210 -12.31 8.86 -8.20
N ALA A 211 -11.84 8.51 -7.00
CA ALA A 211 -10.43 8.36 -6.71
C ALA A 211 -10.17 7.04 -6.00
N VAL A 212 -9.06 6.37 -6.34
CA VAL A 212 -8.61 5.16 -5.64
C VAL A 212 -7.16 5.27 -5.19
N HIS A 213 -6.86 4.61 -4.06
CA HIS A 213 -5.54 4.38 -3.51
C HIS A 213 -5.40 2.91 -3.12
N VAL A 214 -4.32 2.26 -3.55
CA VAL A 214 -3.95 0.92 -3.08
C VAL A 214 -3.14 1.08 -1.80
N ALA A 215 -3.69 0.65 -0.67
CA ALA A 215 -3.04 0.74 0.63
C ALA A 215 -1.97 -0.36 0.81
N TRP A 216 -0.93 -0.30 -0.01
CA TRP A 216 0.20 -1.22 -0.04
C TRP A 216 1.53 -0.47 -0.15
N SER A 217 2.56 -0.97 0.54
CA SER A 217 3.86 -0.32 0.58
C SER A 217 4.90 -0.98 -0.33
N GLY A 218 4.62 -2.16 -0.90
CA GLY A 218 5.52 -2.90 -1.79
C GLY A 218 5.22 -2.65 -3.27
N ASP A 219 5.48 -3.66 -4.11
CA ASP A 219 5.09 -3.63 -5.53
C ASP A 219 3.58 -3.61 -5.68
N HIS A 220 3.06 -2.68 -6.47
CA HIS A 220 1.62 -2.45 -6.62
C HIS A 220 1.27 -1.95 -8.01
N VAL A 221 -0.01 -2.13 -8.37
CA VAL A 221 -0.59 -1.65 -9.61
C VAL A 221 -1.85 -0.84 -9.32
N THR A 222 -2.04 0.26 -10.03
CA THR A 222 -3.28 1.03 -10.07
C THR A 222 -3.63 1.34 -11.51
N TYR A 223 -4.90 1.21 -11.88
CA TYR A 223 -5.32 1.34 -13.27
C TYR A 223 -6.71 1.99 -13.40
N ALA A 224 -6.89 2.65 -14.54
CA ALA A 224 -8.19 3.04 -15.07
C ALA A 224 -8.35 2.38 -16.44
N GLU A 225 -9.44 1.65 -16.65
CA GLU A 225 -9.71 0.94 -17.91
C GLU A 225 -11.09 1.28 -18.42
N ARG A 226 -11.18 1.71 -19.69
CA ARG A 226 -12.43 1.98 -20.40
C ARG A 226 -12.58 1.01 -21.57
N LEU A 227 -13.56 0.14 -21.51
CA LEU A 227 -13.86 -0.85 -22.53
C LEU A 227 -14.78 -0.30 -23.62
N SER A 228 -14.81 -0.95 -24.79
CA SER A 228 -15.71 -0.59 -25.91
C SER A 228 -17.17 -0.76 -25.55
N GLU A 229 -17.46 -1.69 -24.64
CA GLU A 229 -18.78 -2.13 -24.24
C GLU A 229 -19.40 -1.20 -23.17
N GLY A 230 -18.75 -0.05 -22.87
CA GLY A 230 -19.25 0.99 -21.96
C GLY A 230 -18.79 0.86 -20.51
N HIS A 231 -18.08 -0.21 -20.16
CA HIS A 231 -17.53 -0.36 -18.80
C HIS A 231 -16.30 0.52 -18.60
N THR A 232 -16.33 1.39 -17.59
CA THR A 232 -15.13 2.05 -17.06
C THR A 232 -14.86 1.55 -15.65
N LEU A 233 -13.68 1.01 -15.40
CA LEU A 233 -13.23 0.53 -14.09
C LEU A 233 -12.04 1.34 -13.59
N LEU A 234 -12.03 1.61 -12.29
CA LEU A 234 -10.91 2.20 -11.57
C LEU A 234 -10.53 1.26 -10.42
N GLY A 235 -9.27 0.83 -10.37
CA GLY A 235 -8.88 -0.24 -9.46
C GLY A 235 -7.38 -0.41 -9.27
N GLY A 236 -7.01 -1.46 -8.55
CA GLY A 236 -5.61 -1.79 -8.25
C GLY A 236 -5.45 -2.90 -7.23
N GLY A 237 -4.20 -3.20 -6.91
CA GLY A 237 -3.83 -4.24 -5.95
C GLY A 237 -2.32 -4.38 -5.83
N GLU A 238 -1.89 -5.41 -5.13
CA GLU A 238 -0.48 -5.81 -5.09
C GLU A 238 -0.05 -6.36 -6.46
N LEU A 239 1.19 -6.07 -6.85
CA LEU A 239 1.78 -6.56 -8.08
C LEU A 239 2.71 -7.74 -7.74
N LEU A 240 2.17 -8.95 -7.85
CA LEU A 240 2.89 -10.17 -7.48
C LEU A 240 3.89 -10.61 -8.55
N GLY A 241 5.05 -11.05 -8.09
CA GLY A 241 6.02 -11.81 -8.84
C GLY A 241 5.51 -13.23 -9.16
N GLN A 242 6.21 -13.89 -10.07
CA GLN A 242 5.83 -15.24 -10.47
C GLN A 242 5.97 -16.23 -9.31
N ARG A 243 4.90 -16.95 -8.96
CA ARG A 243 4.88 -17.90 -7.84
C ARG A 243 5.35 -17.29 -6.51
N GLU A 244 5.15 -15.99 -6.34
CA GLU A 244 5.49 -15.31 -5.10
C GLU A 244 4.51 -15.66 -3.98
N VAL A 245 3.21 -15.75 -4.32
CA VAL A 245 2.16 -16.22 -3.42
C VAL A 245 1.64 -17.56 -3.94
N VAL A 246 1.98 -18.63 -3.22
CA VAL A 246 1.51 -20.00 -3.50
C VAL A 246 0.81 -20.50 -2.24
N LEU A 247 -0.49 -20.76 -2.35
CA LEU A 247 -1.34 -21.22 -1.27
C LEU A 247 -1.38 -22.74 -1.24
N ALA A 248 -0.93 -23.35 -0.15
CA ALA A 248 -1.26 -24.73 0.17
C ALA A 248 -2.76 -24.89 0.44
N ALA A 249 -3.20 -26.14 0.63
CA ALA A 249 -4.59 -26.42 0.98
C ALA A 249 -5.00 -25.64 2.25
N GLN A 250 -6.15 -24.96 2.18
CA GLN A 250 -6.73 -24.10 3.22
C GLN A 250 -5.97 -22.80 3.52
N GLU A 251 -4.85 -22.53 2.85
CA GLU A 251 -4.18 -21.24 2.96
C GLU A 251 -4.94 -20.16 2.18
N SER A 252 -4.75 -18.91 2.61
CA SER A 252 -5.44 -17.76 2.07
C SER A 252 -4.49 -16.60 1.82
N TYR A 253 -4.80 -15.82 0.79
CA TYR A 253 -4.15 -14.56 0.50
C TYR A 253 -5.19 -13.44 0.45
N SER A 254 -4.89 -12.32 1.09
CA SER A 254 -5.74 -11.12 1.04
C SER A 254 -5.03 -10.04 0.25
N SER A 255 -5.72 -9.48 -0.74
CA SER A 255 -5.28 -8.26 -1.42
C SER A 255 -5.10 -7.10 -0.43
N PRO A 256 -4.29 -6.09 -0.76
CA PRO A 256 -4.31 -4.83 -0.03
C PRO A 256 -5.69 -4.18 -0.04
N TRP A 257 -5.98 -3.32 0.94
CA TRP A 257 -7.20 -2.51 0.89
C TRP A 257 -7.14 -1.53 -0.29
N LEU A 258 -8.18 -1.53 -1.13
CA LEU A 258 -8.46 -0.41 -2.02
C LEU A 258 -9.25 0.64 -1.24
N LEU A 259 -8.70 1.83 -1.09
CA LEU A 259 -9.42 2.98 -0.55
C LEU A 259 -10.01 3.76 -1.71
N ALA A 260 -11.32 3.99 -1.69
CA ALA A 260 -12.08 4.58 -2.77
C ALA A 260 -12.88 5.79 -2.26
N SER A 261 -12.66 6.95 -2.88
CA SER A 261 -13.25 8.23 -2.50
C SER A 261 -14.03 8.83 -3.66
N TRP A 262 -15.27 9.25 -3.41
CA TRP A 262 -16.10 9.98 -4.38
C TRP A 262 -16.31 11.42 -3.91
N SER A 263 -16.42 12.35 -4.86
CA SER A 263 -16.82 13.72 -4.59
C SER A 263 -17.60 14.32 -5.75
N ALA A 264 -18.65 15.08 -5.44
CA ALA A 264 -19.34 15.97 -6.38
C ALA A 264 -18.61 17.32 -6.61
N ASP A 265 -17.74 17.72 -5.67
CA ASP A 265 -17.20 19.08 -5.54
C ASP A 265 -15.66 19.09 -5.57
N GLY A 266 -15.07 18.17 -6.33
CA GLY A 266 -13.64 18.17 -6.64
C GLY A 266 -12.73 17.52 -5.58
N LEU A 267 -11.45 17.84 -5.70
CA LEU A 267 -10.36 17.16 -4.98
C LEU A 267 -10.39 17.40 -3.48
N ASP A 268 -10.88 18.56 -3.02
CA ASP A 268 -10.87 18.92 -1.59
C ASP A 268 -11.70 17.94 -0.76
N THR A 269 -12.94 17.68 -1.18
CA THR A 269 -13.84 16.74 -0.50
C THR A 269 -13.29 15.32 -0.61
N ALA A 270 -12.82 14.90 -1.79
CA ALA A 270 -12.25 13.56 -1.96
C ALA A 270 -11.03 13.31 -1.06
N SER A 271 -10.13 14.31 -0.93
CA SER A 271 -9.01 14.29 0.00
C SER A 271 -9.47 14.35 1.46
N ALA A 272 -10.47 15.16 1.79
CA ALA A 272 -11.00 15.27 3.15
C ALA A 272 -11.54 13.94 3.67
N ARG A 273 -12.18 13.11 2.84
CA ARG A 273 -12.65 11.77 3.22
C ARG A 273 -11.49 10.85 3.65
N LEU A 274 -10.41 10.82 2.86
CA LEU A 274 -9.18 10.09 3.18
C LEU A 274 -8.54 10.61 4.47
N HIS A 275 -8.39 11.94 4.59
CA HIS A 275 -7.81 12.57 5.77
C HIS A 275 -8.63 12.32 7.03
N HIS A 276 -9.96 12.40 6.94
CA HIS A 276 -10.86 12.14 8.06
C HIS A 276 -10.68 10.70 8.56
N TRP A 277 -10.73 9.73 7.64
CA TRP A 277 -10.51 8.32 8.00
C TRP A 277 -9.13 8.10 8.64
N LEU A 278 -8.06 8.62 8.04
CA LEU A 278 -6.69 8.50 8.56
C LEU A 278 -6.55 9.08 9.98
N ARG A 279 -7.25 10.19 10.26
CA ARG A 279 -7.28 10.89 11.55
C ARG A 279 -8.20 10.24 12.58
N ALA A 280 -9.20 9.48 12.15
CA ALA A 280 -10.14 8.77 13.02
C ALA A 280 -9.60 7.43 13.55
N ARG A 281 -8.50 6.91 12.99
CA ARG A 281 -7.87 5.68 13.48
C ARG A 281 -7.48 5.82 14.95
N ALA A 282 -7.73 4.77 15.74
CA ALA A 282 -7.40 4.77 17.17
C ALA A 282 -5.90 5.03 17.46
N THR A 283 -5.03 4.70 16.51
CA THR A 283 -3.58 4.93 16.58
C THR A 283 -3.13 6.27 16.01
N HIS A 284 -4.05 7.11 15.51
CA HIS A 284 -3.69 8.42 14.99
C HIS A 284 -3.18 9.31 16.14
N PRO A 285 -2.03 10.00 15.98
CA PRO A 285 -1.53 10.89 17.01
C PRO A 285 -2.52 12.02 17.33
N THR A 286 -2.87 12.17 18.60
CA THR A 286 -3.83 13.18 19.08
C THR A 286 -3.18 14.48 19.55
N ARG A 287 -1.87 14.44 19.86
CA ARG A 287 -1.08 15.63 20.18
C ARG A 287 -0.54 16.29 18.89
N PRO A 288 -0.38 17.62 18.85
CA PRO A 288 0.39 18.29 17.81
C PRO A 288 1.75 17.62 17.60
N ARG A 289 2.22 17.57 16.35
CA ARG A 289 3.55 17.01 16.05
C ARG A 289 4.62 18.02 16.51
N PRO A 290 5.65 17.59 17.25
CA PRO A 290 6.73 18.47 17.69
C PRO A 290 7.42 19.19 16.53
N VAL A 291 7.83 20.42 16.76
CA VAL A 291 8.82 21.10 15.92
C VAL A 291 10.17 20.41 16.10
N ILE A 292 10.76 19.95 14.99
CA ILE A 292 11.95 19.10 14.98
C ILE A 292 13.17 19.90 14.50
N VAL A 293 14.29 19.74 15.21
CA VAL A 293 15.63 19.96 14.65
C VAL A 293 16.25 18.58 14.39
N ASN A 294 16.72 18.38 13.16
CA ASN A 294 17.38 17.15 12.73
C ASN A 294 18.84 17.46 12.35
N THR A 295 19.76 16.59 12.75
CA THR A 295 21.21 16.87 12.63
C THR A 295 21.78 16.60 11.24
N TRP A 296 21.04 15.95 10.33
CA TRP A 296 21.60 15.43 9.06
C TRP A 296 22.35 16.49 8.25
N GLU A 297 21.69 17.55 7.80
CA GLU A 297 22.35 18.59 6.99
C GLU A 297 23.26 19.52 7.80
N ALA A 298 23.18 19.45 9.14
CA ALA A 298 24.01 20.29 10.02
C ALA A 298 25.42 19.72 10.18
N VAL A 299 25.55 18.39 10.32
CA VAL A 299 26.83 17.74 10.62
C VAL A 299 27.15 16.53 9.73
N TYR A 300 26.18 16.03 8.96
CA TYR A 300 26.28 14.74 8.26
C TYR A 300 26.82 13.64 9.20
N PHE A 301 28.01 13.10 8.93
CA PHE A 301 28.64 12.05 9.74
C PHE A 301 29.67 12.57 10.77
N ASP A 302 29.94 13.88 10.79
CA ASP A 302 30.95 14.52 11.65
C ASP A 302 30.38 14.78 13.05
N HIS A 303 30.12 13.69 13.76
CA HIS A 303 29.51 13.71 15.09
C HIS A 303 30.53 14.13 16.15
N ASP A 304 30.22 15.22 16.84
CA ASP A 304 30.93 15.71 18.01
C ASP A 304 29.92 16.09 19.11
N LEU A 305 30.14 15.58 20.33
CA LEU A 305 29.20 15.78 21.44
C LEU A 305 29.07 17.26 21.82
N GLN A 306 30.17 18.04 21.79
CA GLN A 306 30.11 19.45 22.14
C GLN A 306 29.29 20.23 21.10
N ALA A 307 29.59 20.06 19.81
CA ALA A 307 28.84 20.69 18.73
C ALA A 307 27.34 20.32 18.76
N LEU A 308 27.01 19.06 19.03
CA LEU A 308 25.62 18.60 19.10
C LEU A 308 24.89 19.13 20.35
N THR A 309 25.56 19.27 21.49
CA THR A 309 24.97 19.86 22.70
C THR A 309 24.79 21.37 22.58
N GLU A 310 25.71 22.08 21.91
CA GLU A 310 25.54 23.48 21.53
C GLU A 310 24.37 23.67 20.56
N LEU A 311 24.26 22.83 19.53
CA LEU A 311 23.13 22.84 18.59
C LEU A 311 21.80 22.58 19.31
N ALA A 312 21.76 21.65 20.26
CA ALA A 312 20.58 21.39 21.07
C ALA A 312 20.20 22.60 21.94
N GLY A 313 21.18 23.32 22.51
CA GLY A 313 20.95 24.56 23.23
C GLY A 313 20.29 25.64 22.36
N LEU A 314 20.85 25.87 21.17
CA LEU A 314 20.29 26.81 20.19
C LEU A 314 18.89 26.39 19.71
N ALA A 315 18.66 25.09 19.51
CA ALA A 315 17.36 24.54 19.17
C ALA A 315 16.31 24.84 20.25
N ALA A 316 16.67 24.67 21.52
CA ALA A 316 15.80 25.00 22.65
C ALA A 316 15.50 26.51 22.73
N GLU A 317 16.49 27.37 22.50
CA GLU A 317 16.32 28.83 22.48
C GLU A 317 15.30 29.31 21.43
N VAL A 318 15.24 28.65 20.26
CA VAL A 318 14.26 28.96 19.21
C VAL A 318 12.92 28.23 19.39
N GLY A 319 12.77 27.45 20.47
CA GLY A 319 11.53 26.76 20.81
C GLY A 319 11.30 25.44 20.05
N ALA A 320 12.36 24.78 19.59
CA ALA A 320 12.24 23.40 19.10
C ALA A 320 11.78 22.48 20.23
N GLU A 321 10.99 21.47 19.89
CA GLU A 321 10.38 20.55 20.86
C GLU A 321 11.01 19.15 20.77
N ARG A 322 11.81 18.90 19.73
CA ARG A 322 12.46 17.61 19.49
C ARG A 322 13.80 17.79 18.79
N PHE A 323 14.80 17.09 19.31
CA PHE A 323 16.12 16.97 18.72
C PHE A 323 16.32 15.55 18.18
N VAL A 324 16.64 15.42 16.90
CA VAL A 324 16.81 14.11 16.22
C VAL A 324 18.25 13.93 15.80
N LEU A 325 18.94 12.97 16.44
CA LEU A 325 20.24 12.50 15.99
C LEU A 325 20.05 11.63 14.75
N ASP A 326 20.57 12.09 13.62
CA ASP A 326 20.46 11.41 12.33
C ASP A 326 21.55 10.33 12.12
N ASP A 327 21.71 9.85 10.88
CA ASP A 327 22.67 8.79 10.52
C ASP A 327 24.10 9.07 11.05
N GLY A 328 24.84 8.02 11.37
CA GLY A 328 26.20 8.12 11.89
C GLY A 328 26.36 7.97 13.40
N TRP A 329 25.39 7.44 14.15
CA TRP A 329 25.54 7.18 15.59
C TRP A 329 26.05 5.76 15.92
N PHE A 330 26.01 4.84 14.95
CA PHE A 330 26.32 3.41 15.13
C PHE A 330 27.69 3.03 14.55
N ARG A 331 28.18 1.86 14.97
CA ARG A 331 29.57 1.39 14.77
C ARG A 331 30.04 1.51 13.33
N GLY A 332 31.16 2.21 13.15
CA GLY A 332 31.85 2.35 11.86
C GLY A 332 31.18 3.28 10.86
N ARG A 333 30.03 3.88 11.19
CA ARG A 333 29.22 4.72 10.29
C ARG A 333 29.74 6.15 10.18
N ARG A 334 30.95 6.33 9.63
CA ARG A 334 31.55 7.66 9.35
C ARG A 334 31.29 8.18 7.94
N ASP A 335 30.69 7.34 7.10
CA ASP A 335 30.30 7.60 5.72
C ASP A 335 29.15 6.64 5.36
N ASP A 336 28.63 6.72 4.13
CA ASP A 336 27.55 5.83 3.69
C ASP A 336 28.04 4.48 3.10
N HIS A 337 29.34 4.16 3.19
CA HIS A 337 29.91 2.93 2.62
C HIS A 337 29.88 1.71 3.55
N ARG A 338 29.65 1.89 4.86
CA ARG A 338 29.69 0.81 5.87
C ARG A 338 28.76 1.07 7.07
N GLY A 339 28.63 0.07 7.94
CA GLY A 339 27.94 0.16 9.23
C GLY A 339 26.47 -0.30 9.22
N LEU A 340 25.74 -0.18 8.10
CA LEU A 340 24.34 -0.62 8.06
C LEU A 340 24.25 -2.12 8.36
N GLY A 341 23.26 -2.50 9.18
CA GLY A 341 23.06 -3.84 9.72
C GLY A 341 23.57 -4.00 11.16
N ASP A 342 24.57 -3.20 11.56
CA ASP A 342 25.20 -3.27 12.87
C ASP A 342 24.69 -2.12 13.78
N TRP A 343 23.44 -2.23 14.24
CA TRP A 343 22.72 -1.20 15.02
C TRP A 343 23.17 -1.05 16.49
N THR A 344 24.49 -1.06 16.72
CA THR A 344 25.10 -0.81 18.03
C THR A 344 25.74 0.56 18.05
N VAL A 345 25.62 1.29 19.17
CA VAL A 345 26.28 2.59 19.34
C VAL A 345 27.79 2.46 19.13
N ASP A 346 28.37 3.42 18.41
CA ASP A 346 29.81 3.49 18.19
C ASP A 346 30.52 3.98 19.44
N GLU A 347 31.16 3.09 20.20
CA GLU A 347 31.85 3.41 21.44
C GLU A 347 33.11 4.26 21.23
N GLU A 348 33.68 4.32 20.02
CA GLU A 348 34.81 5.22 19.73
C GLU A 348 34.37 6.68 19.60
N VAL A 349 33.17 6.90 19.06
CA VAL A 349 32.55 8.23 18.91
C VAL A 349 31.77 8.62 20.16
N TRP A 350 31.14 7.64 20.80
CA TRP A 350 30.25 7.78 21.94
C TRP A 350 30.72 6.89 23.11
N PRO A 351 31.85 7.24 23.76
CA PRO A 351 32.46 6.39 24.80
C PRO A 351 31.58 6.14 26.03
N GLU A 352 30.60 7.02 26.27
CA GLU A 352 29.61 6.91 27.35
C GLU A 352 28.22 6.51 26.81
N GLY A 353 28.17 5.98 25.59
CA GLY A 353 26.95 5.78 24.82
C GLY A 353 26.29 7.11 24.44
N LEU A 354 25.00 7.06 24.06
CA LEU A 354 24.25 8.28 23.72
C LEU A 354 23.74 9.05 24.96
N HIS A 355 23.94 8.53 26.18
CA HIS A 355 23.40 9.10 27.41
C HIS A 355 23.72 10.59 27.57
N PRO A 356 24.97 11.08 27.39
CA PRO A 356 25.26 12.50 27.59
C PRO A 356 24.44 13.42 26.68
N LEU A 357 24.22 13.03 25.43
CA LEU A 357 23.41 13.80 24.49
C LEU A 357 21.92 13.70 24.82
N VAL A 358 21.43 12.48 25.11
CA VAL A 358 20.02 12.23 25.46
C VAL A 358 19.65 13.03 26.71
N ASP A 359 20.46 12.96 27.76
CA ASP A 359 20.22 13.66 29.02
C ASP A 359 20.27 15.17 28.85
N HIS A 360 21.23 15.68 28.06
CA HIS A 360 21.31 17.12 27.75
C HIS A 360 20.06 17.61 27.01
N VAL A 361 19.67 16.95 25.92
CA VAL A 361 18.46 17.27 25.14
C VAL A 361 17.22 17.29 26.04
N ARG A 362 17.08 16.32 26.93
CA ARG A 362 15.96 16.22 27.86
C ARG A 362 16.00 17.28 28.95
N SER A 363 17.18 17.65 29.43
CA SER A 363 17.34 18.74 30.41
C SER A 363 16.90 20.09 29.86
N LEU A 364 16.96 20.26 28.54
CA LEU A 364 16.46 21.42 27.80
C LEU A 364 14.93 21.36 27.53
N GLY A 365 14.26 20.28 27.95
CA GLY A 365 12.81 20.11 27.79
C GLY A 365 12.37 19.59 26.42
N MET A 366 13.28 19.04 25.60
CA MET A 366 12.97 18.50 24.28
C MET A 366 12.87 16.96 24.28
N ASP A 367 12.05 16.42 23.36
CA ASP A 367 12.06 15.00 23.00
C ASP A 367 13.40 14.64 22.33
N PHE A 368 14.01 13.50 22.69
CA PHE A 368 15.10 12.91 21.90
C PHE A 368 14.53 11.97 20.83
N GLY A 369 15.06 12.06 19.61
CA GLY A 369 14.76 11.16 18.51
C GLY A 369 16.01 10.59 17.85
N LEU A 370 15.85 9.44 17.21
CA LEU A 370 16.96 8.70 16.61
C LEU A 370 16.60 8.22 15.20
N TRP A 371 17.56 8.32 14.27
CA TRP A 371 17.45 7.75 12.93
C TRP A 371 17.81 6.27 12.91
N VAL A 372 17.10 5.49 12.09
CA VAL A 372 17.39 4.07 11.83
C VAL A 372 17.04 3.73 10.37
N GLU A 373 17.72 2.75 9.78
CA GLU A 373 17.43 2.21 8.43
C GLU A 373 17.44 0.67 8.45
N PRO A 374 16.53 0.04 9.21
CA PRO A 374 16.65 -1.33 9.70
C PRO A 374 16.62 -2.40 8.61
N GLU A 375 16.04 -2.11 7.43
CA GLU A 375 15.99 -3.04 6.29
C GLU A 375 17.32 -3.15 5.54
N MET A 376 18.32 -2.32 5.84
CA MET A 376 19.51 -2.19 5.00
C MET A 376 20.77 -2.74 5.65
N VAL A 377 21.72 -3.11 4.80
CA VAL A 377 23.00 -3.68 5.24
C VAL A 377 24.13 -3.31 4.29
N ASN A 378 25.30 -2.95 4.82
CA ASN A 378 26.50 -2.82 4.00
C ASN A 378 27.18 -4.18 3.88
N VAL A 379 27.78 -4.47 2.71
CA VAL A 379 28.53 -5.72 2.51
C VAL A 379 29.70 -5.82 3.50
N ASP A 380 30.31 -4.68 3.83
CA ASP A 380 31.30 -4.55 4.91
C ASP A 380 30.59 -4.27 6.25
N SER A 381 29.98 -5.31 6.83
CA SER A 381 29.34 -5.30 8.15
C SER A 381 29.60 -6.63 8.87
N ASP A 382 29.52 -6.63 10.20
CA ASP A 382 29.66 -7.86 11.00
C ASP A 382 28.50 -8.82 10.73
N VAL A 383 27.30 -8.28 10.56
CA VAL A 383 26.13 -9.07 10.12
C VAL A 383 26.40 -9.84 8.84
N VAL A 384 26.93 -9.22 7.79
CA VAL A 384 27.19 -9.93 6.52
C VAL A 384 28.36 -10.90 6.64
N ARG A 385 29.39 -10.58 7.43
CA ARG A 385 30.49 -11.51 7.71
C ARG A 385 30.01 -12.78 8.42
N GLY A 386 29.12 -12.66 9.40
CA GLY A 386 28.56 -13.79 10.15
C GLY A 386 27.43 -14.51 9.43
N HIS A 387 26.63 -13.77 8.66
CA HIS A 387 25.39 -14.24 8.05
C HIS A 387 25.25 -13.76 6.59
N PRO A 388 26.12 -14.18 5.67
CA PRO A 388 26.08 -13.73 4.28
C PRO A 388 24.78 -14.12 3.54
N ALA A 389 24.04 -15.10 4.06
CA ALA A 389 22.74 -15.53 3.54
C ALA A 389 21.57 -14.60 3.92
N TRP A 390 21.78 -13.62 4.82
CA TRP A 390 20.76 -12.65 5.20
C TRP A 390 20.61 -11.49 4.22
N VAL A 391 21.44 -11.42 3.18
CA VAL A 391 21.30 -10.39 2.14
C VAL A 391 20.25 -10.85 1.13
N LEU A 392 19.21 -10.04 0.93
CA LEU A 392 18.14 -10.29 -0.02
C LEU A 392 18.70 -10.35 -1.45
N ARG A 393 18.50 -11.50 -2.12
CA ARG A 393 19.01 -11.75 -3.48
C ARG A 393 18.32 -12.93 -4.15
N GLY A 394 18.07 -12.81 -5.45
CA GLY A 394 17.50 -13.87 -6.28
C GLY A 394 18.52 -14.90 -6.74
N ARG A 395 19.82 -14.64 -6.54
CA ARG A 395 20.96 -15.43 -7.04
C ARG A 395 22.09 -15.46 -6.01
N GLU A 396 23.06 -16.34 -6.19
CA GLU A 396 24.26 -16.37 -5.33
C GLU A 396 25.08 -15.07 -5.40
N THR A 397 25.12 -14.43 -6.58
CA THR A 397 25.76 -13.14 -6.76
C THR A 397 24.90 -12.03 -6.17
N LEU A 398 25.52 -11.11 -5.42
CA LEU A 398 24.81 -9.94 -4.91
C LEU A 398 24.26 -9.06 -6.04
N PRO A 399 23.07 -8.45 -5.86
CA PRO A 399 22.58 -7.45 -6.79
C PRO A 399 23.49 -6.22 -6.84
N PRO A 400 23.41 -5.40 -7.90
CA PRO A 400 24.09 -4.12 -7.95
C PRO A 400 23.80 -3.29 -6.70
N PRO A 401 24.82 -2.71 -6.06
CA PRO A 401 24.62 -1.84 -4.92
C PRO A 401 24.00 -0.52 -5.37
N TRP A 402 23.19 0.07 -4.49
CA TRP A 402 22.75 1.47 -4.56
C TRP A 402 23.17 2.10 -3.25
N ARG A 403 23.90 3.23 -3.29
CA ARG A 403 24.43 3.90 -2.08
C ARG A 403 25.30 2.95 -1.25
N HIS A 404 26.09 2.13 -1.93
CA HIS A 404 27.04 1.18 -1.31
C HIS A 404 26.44 0.16 -0.33
N GLN A 405 25.11 -0.01 -0.31
CA GLN A 405 24.38 -0.90 0.58
C GLN A 405 23.58 -1.95 -0.20
N GLN A 406 23.15 -2.99 0.50
CA GLN A 406 22.21 -4.03 0.09
C GLN A 406 21.01 -4.05 1.07
N VAL A 407 20.07 -4.96 0.83
CA VAL A 407 18.86 -5.11 1.65
C VAL A 407 18.98 -6.40 2.47
N LEU A 408 18.56 -6.36 3.73
CA LEU A 408 18.36 -7.56 4.56
C LEU A 408 17.09 -8.30 4.11
N ASP A 409 17.20 -9.61 3.99
CA ASP A 409 16.09 -10.52 3.75
C ASP A 409 15.27 -10.68 5.02
N LEU A 410 14.25 -9.85 5.21
CA LEU A 410 13.39 -9.89 6.40
C LEU A 410 12.38 -11.04 6.36
N ALA A 411 12.21 -11.71 5.22
CA ALA A 411 11.50 -12.99 5.16
C ALA A 411 12.29 -14.11 5.86
N ASN A 412 13.60 -13.93 6.09
CA ASN A 412 14.38 -14.80 6.98
C ASN A 412 14.08 -14.47 8.45
N PRO A 413 13.48 -15.40 9.24
CA PRO A 413 13.09 -15.10 10.61
C PRO A 413 14.25 -14.70 11.53
N SER A 414 15.47 -15.17 11.26
CA SER A 414 16.66 -14.81 12.04
C SER A 414 17.16 -13.40 11.73
N ALA A 415 17.12 -12.98 10.46
CA ALA A 415 17.47 -11.61 10.07
C ALA A 415 16.45 -10.61 10.63
N TYR A 416 15.15 -10.93 10.54
CA TYR A 416 14.09 -10.15 11.18
C TYR A 416 14.29 -10.05 12.70
N ALA A 417 14.57 -11.18 13.38
CA ALA A 417 14.80 -11.18 14.82
C ALA A 417 16.01 -10.30 15.21
N HIS A 418 17.10 -10.35 14.44
CA HIS A 418 18.28 -9.50 14.65
C HIS A 418 17.90 -8.01 14.63
N VAL A 419 17.19 -7.58 13.59
CA VAL A 419 16.76 -6.18 13.44
C VAL A 419 15.79 -5.77 14.57
N ARG A 420 14.76 -6.59 14.83
CA ARG A 420 13.79 -6.35 15.90
C ARG A 420 14.47 -6.21 17.25
N ASP A 421 15.37 -7.13 17.59
CA ASP A 421 16.00 -7.18 18.90
C ASP A 421 16.96 -6.01 19.10
N ALA A 422 17.66 -5.58 18.05
CA ALA A 422 18.49 -4.38 18.10
C ALA A 422 17.68 -3.10 18.31
N LEU A 423 16.57 -2.91 17.59
CA LEU A 423 15.66 -1.77 17.80
C LEU A 423 15.08 -1.77 19.21
N LEU A 424 14.65 -2.94 19.71
CA LEU A 424 14.14 -3.07 21.08
C LEU A 424 15.21 -2.80 22.14
N ALA A 425 16.48 -3.13 21.88
CA ALA A 425 17.58 -2.80 22.78
C ALA A 425 17.76 -1.29 22.88
N LEU A 426 17.79 -0.58 21.74
CA LEU A 426 17.90 0.89 21.71
C LEU A 426 16.77 1.58 22.47
N LEU A 427 15.52 1.15 22.23
CA LEU A 427 14.33 1.72 22.88
C LEU A 427 14.22 1.39 24.38
N ARG A 428 14.92 0.36 24.87
CA ARG A 428 15.01 0.04 26.29
C ARG A 428 16.12 0.80 27.00
N GLU A 429 17.23 1.01 26.29
CA GLU A 429 18.42 1.68 26.83
C GLU A 429 18.23 3.20 26.91
N TYR A 430 17.71 3.81 25.84
CA TYR A 430 17.60 5.26 25.71
C TYR A 430 16.14 5.71 25.73
N ASP A 431 15.86 6.85 26.36
CA ASP A 431 14.53 7.47 26.36
C ASP A 431 14.25 8.18 25.01
N ILE A 432 14.06 7.35 23.98
CA ILE A 432 13.78 7.74 22.59
C ILE A 432 12.28 7.94 22.42
N ALA A 433 11.87 9.18 22.20
CA ALA A 433 10.46 9.56 21.97
C ALA A 433 10.07 9.53 20.47
N TYR A 434 11.03 9.29 19.57
CA TYR A 434 10.84 9.32 18.13
C TYR A 434 11.88 8.52 17.36
N LEU A 435 11.42 7.72 16.39
CA LEU A 435 12.29 7.13 15.38
C LEU A 435 12.04 7.78 14.02
N LYS A 436 13.11 8.22 13.35
CA LYS A 436 13.11 8.47 11.91
C LYS A 436 13.53 7.17 11.22
N TRP A 437 12.54 6.43 10.74
CA TRP A 437 12.76 5.18 10.01
C TRP A 437 12.93 5.47 8.53
N ASP A 438 14.11 5.19 7.99
CA ASP A 438 14.50 5.48 6.62
C ASP A 438 14.64 4.21 5.78
N HIS A 439 14.71 4.35 4.46
CA HIS A 439 14.87 3.25 3.50
C HIS A 439 15.41 3.78 2.15
N ASN A 440 16.74 3.78 1.99
CA ASN A 440 17.44 4.59 0.99
C ASN A 440 17.73 3.90 -0.36
N ARG A 441 17.16 2.72 -0.62
CA ARG A 441 17.23 2.10 -1.95
C ARG A 441 15.98 1.33 -2.33
N ASP A 442 15.85 1.06 -3.63
CA ASP A 442 14.88 0.11 -4.14
C ASP A 442 15.38 -1.33 -3.98
N LEU A 443 14.46 -2.29 -3.95
CA LEU A 443 14.77 -3.71 -3.98
C LEU A 443 15.20 -4.12 -5.40
N VAL A 444 16.38 -4.72 -5.54
CA VAL A 444 16.93 -5.17 -6.82
C VAL A 444 17.24 -6.65 -6.72
N ASP A 445 16.77 -7.44 -7.69
CA ASP A 445 16.87 -8.91 -7.66
C ASP A 445 16.35 -9.49 -6.33
N ALA A 446 15.20 -8.99 -5.85
CA ALA A 446 14.63 -9.37 -4.57
C ALA A 446 14.15 -10.83 -4.58
N GLY A 447 14.89 -11.71 -3.91
CA GLY A 447 14.54 -13.12 -3.84
C GLY A 447 14.85 -13.78 -2.51
N HIS A 448 14.05 -14.79 -2.21
CA HIS A 448 14.14 -15.63 -1.02
C HIS A 448 13.81 -17.07 -1.43
N GLY A 449 14.68 -18.03 -1.10
CA GLY A 449 14.45 -19.44 -1.44
C GLY A 449 14.28 -19.72 -2.95
N GLY A 450 14.87 -18.87 -3.82
CA GLY A 450 14.75 -18.99 -5.27
C GLY A 450 13.44 -18.48 -5.87
N ARG A 451 12.63 -17.74 -5.11
CA ARG A 451 11.38 -17.11 -5.55
C ARG A 451 11.45 -15.59 -5.37
N PRO A 452 10.63 -14.81 -6.11
CA PRO A 452 10.42 -13.40 -5.79
C PRO A 452 9.98 -13.24 -4.33
N ALA A 453 10.42 -12.17 -3.68
CA ALA A 453 10.26 -12.01 -2.23
C ALA A 453 9.83 -10.60 -1.79
N VAL A 454 9.35 -9.77 -2.72
CA VAL A 454 8.83 -8.43 -2.40
C VAL A 454 7.62 -8.52 -1.47
N HIS A 455 6.69 -9.45 -1.70
CA HIS A 455 5.52 -9.67 -0.86
C HIS A 455 5.95 -9.97 0.60
N GLY A 456 6.79 -11.00 0.76
CA GLY A 456 7.29 -11.41 2.08
C GLY A 456 8.17 -10.36 2.76
N GLN A 457 8.91 -9.55 1.99
CA GLN A 457 9.70 -8.43 2.50
C GLN A 457 8.84 -7.25 2.97
N THR A 458 7.62 -7.10 2.45
CA THR A 458 6.72 -5.98 2.76
C THR A 458 5.88 -6.22 4.02
N LEU A 459 5.62 -7.49 4.37
CA LEU A 459 4.85 -7.89 5.55
C LEU A 459 5.64 -7.70 6.85
#